data_AF-A0A370CFW9-F1
#
_entry.id   AF-A0A370CFW9-F1
#
_cell.length_a   1.000
_cell.length_b   1.000
_cell.length_c   1.000
_cell.angle_alpha   90.00
_cell.angle_beta   90.00
_cell.angle_gamma   90.00
#
_symmetry.space_group_name_H-M   'P 1'
#
loop_
_entity.id
_entity.type
_entity.pdbx_description
1 polymer ?
#
loop_
_entity_poly.entity_id
_entity_poly.type
_entity_poly.pdbx_seq_one_letter_code
_entity_poly.pdbx_strand_id
1 'polypeptide(L)'
;MSIKSKKTKKTLKEIENITKIQLSFGKLIWAIRKADALSQTDFATKLKISKQHLCDIEHERKSVSPKLASKYAKILGYSREQFIRLSLQDLLDREGLNVQVEIVSNRSRKHDNNARMVA
;
A
#
# COMPACT_ATOMS: atom_id res chain seq x y z
N MET A 1 -8.51 3.47 -5.07
CA MET A 1 -9.65 4.41 -5.00
C MET A 1 -9.14 5.83 -5.21
N SER A 2 -9.64 6.55 -6.21
CA SER A 2 -9.33 7.98 -6.37
C SER A 2 -10.35 8.80 -5.56
N ILE A 3 -9.86 9.61 -4.62
CA ILE A 3 -10.71 10.47 -3.77
C ILE A 3 -11.11 11.69 -4.62
N LYS A 4 -12.18 11.54 -5.40
CA LYS A 4 -12.60 12.55 -6.39
C LYS A 4 -13.30 13.77 -5.79
N SER A 5 -13.89 13.67 -4.58
CA SER A 5 -14.67 14.75 -3.98
C SER A 5 -13.83 15.67 -3.08
N LYS A 6 -13.99 16.99 -3.26
CA LYS A 6 -13.37 18.04 -2.43
C LYS A 6 -13.73 17.90 -0.95
N LYS A 7 -14.96 17.45 -0.66
CA LYS A 7 -15.43 17.20 0.72
C LYS A 7 -14.66 16.05 1.36
N THR A 8 -14.48 14.94 0.64
CA THR A 8 -13.74 13.78 1.15
C THR A 8 -12.27 14.12 1.42
N LYS A 9 -11.61 14.89 0.55
CA LYS A 9 -10.24 15.37 0.79
C LYS A 9 -10.15 16.21 2.07
N LYS A 10 -11.10 17.13 2.28
CA LYS A 10 -11.16 17.96 3.49
C LYS A 10 -11.33 17.10 4.75
N THR A 11 -12.29 16.17 4.75
CA THR A 11 -12.53 15.27 5.88
C THR A 11 -11.32 14.40 6.20
N LEU A 12 -10.64 13.85 5.19
CA LEU A 12 -9.42 13.06 5.43
C LEU A 12 -8.32 13.91 6.06
N LYS A 13 -8.13 15.14 5.58
CA LYS A 13 -7.16 16.08 6.18
C LYS A 13 -7.51 16.44 7.62
N GLU A 14 -8.80 16.60 7.93
CA GLU A 14 -9.26 16.82 9.31
C GLU A 14 -8.97 15.61 10.20
N ILE A 15 -9.22 14.39 9.72
CA ILE A 15 -8.90 13.15 10.45
C ILE A 15 -7.39 13.05 10.71
N GLU A 16 -6.56 13.33 9.71
CA GLU A 16 -5.10 13.34 9.85
C GLU A 16 -4.66 14.39 10.88
N ASN A 17 -5.28 15.58 10.88
CA ASN A 17 -4.98 16.63 11.84
C ASN A 17 -5.38 16.29 13.28
N ILE A 18 -6.49 15.57 13.46
CA ILE A 18 -6.99 15.12 14.77
C ILE A 18 -6.13 13.98 15.30
N THR A 19 -5.87 12.98 14.46
CA THR A 19 -5.12 11.78 14.85
C THR A 19 -3.60 12.01 14.90
N LYS A 20 -3.11 13.08 14.25
CA LYS A 20 -1.68 13.34 14.00
C LYS A 20 -0.99 12.20 13.23
N ILE A 21 -1.76 11.38 12.51
CA ILE A 21 -1.25 10.26 11.73
C ILE A 21 -1.53 10.55 10.26
N GLN A 22 -0.45 10.70 9.49
CA GLN A 22 -0.52 10.68 8.02
C GLN A 22 -0.66 9.23 7.55
N LEU A 23 -1.54 8.98 6.59
CA LEU A 23 -1.68 7.62 6.04
C LEU A 23 -0.46 7.26 5.17
N SER A 24 0.47 6.49 5.73
CA SER A 24 1.59 5.89 5.01
C SER A 24 1.34 4.42 4.65
N PHE A 25 2.25 3.83 3.86
CA PHE A 25 2.21 2.40 3.57
C PHE A 25 2.32 1.55 4.85
N GLY A 26 3.24 1.89 5.74
CA GLY A 26 3.46 1.17 7.00
C GLY A 26 2.23 1.22 7.92
N LYS A 27 1.62 2.40 8.07
CA LYS A 27 0.41 2.58 8.87
C LYS A 27 -0.80 1.84 8.28
N LEU A 28 -0.93 1.80 6.95
CA LEU A 28 -1.97 1.01 6.30
C LEU A 28 -1.82 -0.49 6.62
N ILE A 29 -0.60 -1.02 6.49
CA ILE A 29 -0.29 -2.43 6.78
C ILE A 29 -0.61 -2.76 8.25
N TRP A 30 -0.18 -1.90 9.17
CA TRP A 30 -0.49 -2.04 10.60
C TRP A 30 -2.01 -2.03 10.85
N ALA A 31 -2.74 -1.09 10.24
CA ALA A 31 -4.18 -0.97 10.41
C ALA A 31 -4.93 -2.22 9.90
N ILE A 32 -4.54 -2.75 8.74
CA ILE A 32 -5.13 -3.99 8.21
C ILE A 32 -4.87 -5.17 9.15
N ARG A 33 -3.63 -5.33 9.64
CA ARG A 33 -3.32 -6.40 10.60
C ARG A 33 -4.15 -6.30 11.87
N LYS A 34 -4.29 -5.08 12.39
CA LYS A 34 -5.09 -4.82 13.60
C LYS A 34 -6.58 -5.06 13.37
N ALA A 35 -7.10 -4.70 12.20
CA ALA A 35 -8.47 -5.00 11.81
C ALA A 35 -8.73 -6.51 11.69
N ASP A 36 -7.76 -7.27 11.19
CA ASP A 36 -7.80 -8.74 11.13
C ASP A 36 -7.56 -9.40 12.51
N ALA A 37 -7.30 -8.62 13.57
CA ALA A 37 -6.93 -9.09 14.91
C ALA A 37 -5.73 -10.06 14.95
N LEU A 38 -4.80 -9.94 13.99
CA LEU A 38 -3.66 -10.85 13.85
C LEU A 38 -2.43 -10.40 14.63
N SER A 39 -1.70 -11.37 15.17
CA SER A 39 -0.36 -11.14 15.69
C SER A 39 0.60 -10.73 14.56
N GLN A 40 1.72 -10.10 14.91
CA GLN A 40 2.73 -9.73 13.91
C GLN A 40 3.35 -10.98 13.25
N THR A 41 3.45 -12.09 13.99
CA THR A 41 3.97 -13.34 13.44
C THR A 41 3.01 -13.93 12.42
N ASP A 42 1.70 -14.01 12.74
CA ASP A 42 0.70 -14.61 11.84
C ASP A 42 0.53 -13.78 10.57
N PHE A 43 0.54 -12.46 10.70
CA PHE A 43 0.44 -11.57 9.56
C PHE A 43 1.69 -11.61 8.66
N ALA A 44 2.88 -11.75 9.26
CA ALA A 44 4.12 -11.94 8.50
C ALA A 44 4.10 -13.25 7.72
N THR A 45 3.59 -14.33 8.32
CA THR A 45 3.35 -15.61 7.64
C THR A 45 2.37 -15.46 6.48
N LYS A 46 1.25 -14.75 6.67
CA LYS A 46 0.26 -14.44 5.62
C LYS A 46 0.90 -13.70 4.43
N LEU A 47 1.79 -12.74 4.70
CA LEU A 47 2.54 -11.98 3.69
C LEU A 47 3.78 -12.69 3.14
N LYS A 48 4.15 -13.85 3.70
CA LYS A 48 5.37 -14.61 3.36
C LYS A 48 6.67 -13.80 3.55
N ILE A 49 6.78 -13.10 4.68
CA ILE A 49 7.97 -12.35 5.08
C ILE A 49 8.37 -12.68 6.52
N SER A 50 9.54 -12.25 6.95
CA SER A 50 9.92 -12.37 8.36
C SER A 50 9.13 -11.39 9.24
N LYS A 51 8.88 -11.76 10.49
CA LYS A 51 8.29 -10.87 11.51
C LYS A 51 9.08 -9.57 11.64
N GLN A 52 10.42 -9.64 11.60
CA GLN A 52 11.30 -8.47 11.68
C GLN A 52 11.03 -7.50 10.52
N HIS A 53 10.94 -8.03 9.30
CA HIS A 53 10.63 -7.22 8.12
C HIS A 53 9.25 -6.55 8.26
N LEU A 54 8.22 -7.29 8.70
CA LEU A 54 6.91 -6.69 8.96
C LEU A 54 6.99 -5.58 10.02
N CYS A 55 7.73 -5.79 11.10
CA CYS A 55 7.93 -4.79 12.14
C CYS A 55 8.58 -3.53 11.58
N ASP A 56 9.60 -3.67 10.74
CA ASP A 56 10.28 -2.53 10.11
C ASP A 56 9.35 -1.79 9.13
N ILE A 57 8.45 -2.49 8.44
CA ILE A 57 7.43 -1.88 7.59
C ILE A 57 6.43 -1.08 8.43
N GLU A 58 5.87 -1.67 9.49
CA GLU A 58 4.81 -1.03 10.32
C GLU A 58 5.30 0.20 11.07
N HIS A 59 6.59 0.25 11.40
CA HIS A 59 7.24 1.39 12.04
C HIS A 59 8.00 2.28 11.06
N GLU A 60 7.74 2.14 9.76
CA GLU A 60 8.25 3.01 8.70
C GLU A 60 9.79 3.01 8.55
N ARG A 61 10.49 2.09 9.22
CA ARG A 61 11.94 1.91 9.11
C ARG A 61 12.36 1.34 7.75
N LYS A 62 11.47 0.65 7.04
CA LYS A 62 11.77 0.04 5.74
C LYS A 62 10.66 0.29 4.71
N SER A 63 11.06 0.75 3.53
CA SER A 63 10.16 0.97 2.40
C SER A 63 9.89 -0.35 1.68
N VAL A 64 8.75 -0.39 0.99
CA VAL A 64 8.33 -1.54 0.19
C VAL A 64 8.32 -1.12 -1.28
N SER A 65 8.88 -1.95 -2.16
CA SER A 65 8.86 -1.64 -3.59
C SER A 65 7.43 -1.73 -4.17
N PRO A 66 7.09 -0.97 -5.23
CA PRO A 66 5.78 -1.03 -5.87
C PRO A 66 5.35 -2.44 -6.29
N LYS A 67 6.32 -3.24 -6.76
CA LYS A 67 6.09 -4.64 -7.15
C LYS A 67 5.68 -5.49 -5.95
N LEU A 68 6.31 -5.29 -4.79
CA LEU A 68 5.99 -6.04 -3.58
C LEU A 68 4.69 -5.55 -2.93
N ALA A 69 4.45 -4.24 -2.92
CA ALA A 69 3.19 -3.64 -2.49
C ALA A 69 1.99 -4.19 -3.28
N SER A 70 2.13 -4.34 -4.60
CA SER A 70 1.14 -4.97 -5.47
C SER A 70 0.85 -6.43 -5.11
N LYS A 71 1.88 -7.20 -4.69
CA LYS A 71 1.70 -8.57 -4.20
C LYS A 71 0.93 -8.59 -2.88
N TYR A 72 1.27 -7.72 -1.93
CA TYR A 72 0.55 -7.63 -0.66
C TYR A 72 -0.91 -7.25 -0.85
N ALA A 73 -1.20 -6.30 -1.75
CA ALA A 73 -2.58 -5.94 -2.09
C ALA A 73 -3.39 -7.16 -2.57
N LYS A 74 -2.78 -8.00 -3.42
CA LYS A 74 -3.42 -9.24 -3.91
C LYS A 74 -3.65 -10.25 -2.78
N ILE A 75 -2.69 -10.43 -1.88
CA ILE A 75 -2.80 -11.36 -0.74
C ILE A 75 -3.88 -10.90 0.25
N LEU A 76 -3.94 -9.59 0.49
CA LEU A 76 -4.84 -9.00 1.49
C LEU A 76 -6.23 -8.66 0.94
N GLY A 77 -6.44 -8.73 -0.37
CA GLY A 77 -7.74 -8.43 -1.00
C GLY A 77 -8.05 -6.93 -1.13
N TYR A 78 -7.04 -6.07 -1.17
CA TYR A 78 -7.19 -4.61 -1.27
C TYR A 78 -6.80 -4.06 -2.66
N SER A 79 -7.16 -2.80 -2.93
CA SER A 79 -6.82 -2.11 -4.20
C SER A 79 -5.30 -2.07 -4.42
N ARG A 80 -4.86 -2.67 -5.53
CA ARG A 80 -3.46 -2.69 -5.96
C ARG A 80 -2.93 -1.28 -6.18
N GLU A 81 -3.72 -0.41 -6.80
CA GLU A 81 -3.35 0.98 -7.09
C GLU A 81 -3.04 1.75 -5.81
N GLN A 82 -3.82 1.51 -4.75
CA GLN A 82 -3.61 2.20 -3.47
C GLN A 82 -2.30 1.78 -2.80
N PHE A 83 -2.00 0.48 -2.79
CA PHE A 83 -0.76 -0.05 -2.24
C PHE A 83 0.45 0.46 -3.04
N ILE A 84 0.37 0.44 -4.37
CA ILE A 84 1.41 1.00 -5.25
C ILE A 84 1.60 2.49 -4.98
N ARG A 85 0.51 3.26 -4.94
CA ARG A 85 0.55 4.71 -4.66
C ARG A 85 1.26 4.99 -3.35
N LEU A 86 0.86 4.34 -2.27
CA LEU A 86 1.44 4.57 -0.93
C LEU A 86 2.91 4.13 -0.86
N SER A 87 3.28 3.05 -1.56
CA SER A 87 4.68 2.62 -1.63
C SER A 87 5.58 3.63 -2.34
N LEU A 88 5.08 4.27 -3.41
CA LEU A 88 5.80 5.33 -4.11
C LEU A 88 5.84 6.62 -3.30
N GLN A 89 4.72 6.99 -2.65
CA GLN A 89 4.65 8.15 -1.78
C GLN A 89 5.66 8.03 -0.63
N ASP A 90 5.72 6.86 0.02
CA ASP A 90 6.68 6.59 1.10
C ASP A 90 8.14 6.76 0.66
N LEU A 91 8.48 6.39 -0.59
CA LEU A 91 9.82 6.65 -1.13
C LEU A 91 10.10 8.14 -1.29
N LEU A 92 9.16 8.90 -1.85
CA LEU A 92 9.33 10.34 -2.05
C LEU A 92 9.40 11.10 -0.72
N ASP A 93 8.57 10.72 0.24
CA ASP A 93 8.53 11.32 1.57
C ASP A 93 9.86 11.12 2.31
N ARG A 94 10.48 9.94 2.20
CA ARG A 94 11.80 9.63 2.79
C ARG A 94 12.93 10.43 2.18
N GLU A 95 12.85 10.73 0.89
CA GLU A 95 13.81 11.58 0.19
C GLU A 95 13.53 13.08 0.43
N GLY A 96 12.53 13.43 1.24
CA GLY A 96 12.16 14.82 1.53
C GLY A 96 11.52 15.54 0.34
N LEU A 97 11.04 14.81 -0.67
CA LEU A 97 10.42 15.39 -1.86
C LEU A 97 8.96 15.73 -1.57
N ASN A 98 8.65 17.03 -1.57
CA ASN A 98 7.30 17.54 -1.29
C ASN A 98 6.36 17.44 -2.50
N VAL A 99 6.04 16.21 -2.91
CA VAL A 99 5.21 15.90 -4.07
C VAL A 99 4.16 14.83 -3.74
N GLN A 100 3.05 14.82 -4.48
CA GLN A 100 1.97 13.83 -4.28
C GLN A 100 1.89 12.84 -5.44
N VAL A 101 1.84 11.55 -5.12
CA VAL A 101 1.67 10.49 -6.13
C VAL A 101 0.20 10.31 -6.48
N GLU A 102 -0.10 10.31 -7.77
CA GLU A 102 -1.37 9.88 -8.35
C GLU A 102 -1.14 8.73 -9.34
N ILE A 103 -1.98 7.70 -9.27
CA ILE A 103 -1.91 6.54 -10.17
C ILE A 103 -3.01 6.66 -11.22
N VAL A 104 -2.61 6.78 -12.48
CA VAL A 104 -3.51 6.75 -13.63
C VAL A 104 -3.40 5.37 -14.27
N SER A 105 -4.44 4.54 -14.11
CA SER A 105 -4.50 3.21 -14.73
C SER A 105 -4.65 3.34 -16.24
N ASN A 106 -3.63 2.96 -17.01
CA ASN A 106 -3.77 2.85 -18.45
C ASN A 106 -4.35 1.46 -18.77
N ARG A 107 -5.60 1.39 -19.24
CA ARG A 107 -6.29 0.10 -19.51
C ARG A 107 -5.66 -0.73 -20.64
N SER A 108 -4.63 -0.21 -21.31
CA SER A 108 -4.02 -0.82 -22.49
C SER A 108 -2.77 -1.64 -22.17
N ARG A 109 -2.91 -2.75 -21.44
CA ARG A 109 -2.11 -3.98 -21.64
C ARG A 109 -2.96 -5.16 -21.20
N LYS A 110 -3.77 -5.67 -22.12
CA LYS A 110 -4.29 -7.04 -22.04
C LYS A 110 -3.10 -7.95 -21.78
N HIS A 111 -3.20 -8.81 -20.77
CA HIS A 111 -2.25 -9.89 -20.58
C HIS A 111 -2.58 -10.95 -21.63
N ASP A 112 -2.05 -10.81 -22.84
CA ASP A 112 -1.83 -11.96 -23.71
C ASP A 112 -0.78 -12.82 -23.02
N ASN A 113 -1.18 -14.02 -22.58
CA ASN A 113 -0.33 -15.19 -22.36
C ASN A 113 -1.22 -16.43 -22.15
N ASN A 114 -2.13 -16.68 -23.10
CA ASN A 114 -2.77 -17.99 -23.25
C ASN A 114 -2.77 -18.42 -24.73
N ALA A 115 -1.58 -18.51 -25.35
CA ALA A 115 -1.44 -18.94 -26.74
C ALA A 115 -0.07 -19.56 -27.11
N ARG A 116 0.67 -20.18 -26.17
CA ARG A 116 1.92 -20.90 -26.48
C ARG A 116 2.09 -22.28 -25.81
N MET A 117 0.99 -23.00 -25.63
CA MET A 117 1.03 -24.45 -25.36
C MET A 117 0.01 -25.18 -26.23
N VAL A 118 0.24 -25.15 -27.53
CA VAL A 118 -0.17 -26.19 -28.50
C VAL A 118 0.65 -25.96 -29.77
N ALA A 119 1.79 -26.64 -29.83
CA ALA A 119 2.53 -26.99 -31.04
C ALA A 119 3.44 -28.16 -30.65
#